data_AF-A0A6C0ADW3-F1
#
_entry.id   AF-A0A6C0ADW3-F1
#
_cell.length_a   1.000
_cell.length_b   1.000
_cell.length_c   1.000
_cell.angle_alpha   90.00
_cell.angle_beta   90.00
_cell.angle_gamma   90.00
#
_symmetry.space_group_name_H-M   'P 1'
#
loop_
_entity.id
_entity.type
_entity.pdbx_description
1 polymer ?
#
loop_
_entity_poly.entity_id
_entity_poly.type
_entity_poly.pdbx_seq_one_letter_code
_entity_poly.pdbx_strand_id
1 'polypeptide(L)'
;MNKEEKKKLQLEKLKKIYNVNYDFRHYKNMYTDIDNNFHTDYNTSDDTDDKSEDEIIQDLKNTFGEKSYYFMDMNNEDLKKLEYIKYTNKKIFGIISSKTKLENYFYLKKIKLNYNGLYNLLFWTSELNFKERKKHVLELISKLFPIEKDIYKLKIYFIEDYNLPEKVILIDNKVTILAESVLNENSLDLIQMQNLDNFLSPKMQVPFLKLQTLTKFLFENLDLINISQFMFFGSISLYVYGYKYSDDIDGVTITLDRETMVEKVLMNEDSKIEFVDMGVVNDKVYWRDTWTATNLKVFKFFGINNYNILLSDPSNYFYFQGLKFLEIKFEIVAKFLRRYEKDIADLLMLPVLYPEKFDDLVYIENGMIYSRMFEKLEPFKIKNYMKENLFYIISERYNKNDILIFIDKYLIIHFPKYVKNLKRYV
;
A
#
# COMPACT_ATOMS: atom_id res chain seq x y z
N MET A 1 -26.37 31.72 -1.47
CA MET A 1 -25.54 30.95 -2.42
C MET A 1 -25.93 29.49 -2.41
N ASN A 2 -26.32 28.95 -3.56
CA ASN A 2 -26.59 27.53 -3.72
C ASN A 2 -25.27 26.72 -3.71
N LYS A 3 -25.38 25.37 -3.67
CA LYS A 3 -24.20 24.47 -3.58
C LYS A 3 -23.21 24.68 -4.73
N GLU A 4 -23.70 25.05 -5.90
CA GLU A 4 -22.91 25.25 -7.12
C GLU A 4 -22.15 26.59 -7.09
N GLU A 5 -22.81 27.65 -6.62
CA GLU A 5 -22.19 28.96 -6.38
C GLU A 5 -21.14 28.88 -5.26
N LYS A 6 -21.37 28.07 -4.21
CA LYS A 6 -20.37 27.81 -3.16
C LYS A 6 -19.12 27.15 -3.74
N LYS A 7 -19.30 26.10 -4.56
CA LYS A 7 -18.19 25.46 -5.28
C LYS A 7 -17.45 26.43 -6.18
N LYS A 8 -18.16 27.28 -6.94
CA LYS A 8 -17.53 28.25 -7.86
C LYS A 8 -16.72 29.30 -7.11
N LEU A 9 -17.26 29.86 -6.03
CA LEU A 9 -16.57 30.86 -5.20
C LEU A 9 -15.34 30.27 -4.49
N GLN A 10 -15.45 29.03 -4.01
CA GLN A 10 -14.34 28.31 -3.38
C GLN A 10 -13.23 28.05 -4.41
N LEU A 11 -13.59 27.65 -5.63
CA LEU A 11 -12.66 27.45 -6.75
C LEU A 11 -11.94 28.76 -7.12
N GLU A 12 -12.64 29.90 -7.16
CA GLU A 12 -12.03 31.20 -7.44
C GLU A 12 -11.11 31.68 -6.32
N LYS A 13 -11.47 31.45 -5.05
CA LYS A 13 -10.60 31.74 -3.90
C LYS A 13 -9.32 30.89 -3.95
N LEU A 14 -9.43 29.60 -4.26
CA LEU A 14 -8.28 28.71 -4.42
C LEU A 14 -7.39 29.15 -5.58
N LYS A 15 -7.95 29.51 -6.75
CA LYS A 15 -7.18 30.05 -7.88
C LYS A 15 -6.42 31.33 -7.52
N LYS A 16 -7.03 32.21 -6.74
CA LYS A 16 -6.43 33.49 -6.31
C LYS A 16 -5.34 33.33 -5.26
N ILE A 17 -5.49 32.35 -4.35
CA ILE A 17 -4.50 32.09 -3.28
C ILE A 17 -3.28 31.36 -3.82
N TYR A 18 -3.47 30.42 -4.75
CA TYR A 18 -2.40 29.50 -5.14
C TYR A 18 -1.71 29.84 -6.47
N ASN A 19 -2.21 30.78 -7.28
CA ASN A 19 -1.70 31.05 -8.63
C ASN A 19 -1.54 29.76 -9.49
N VAL A 20 -2.30 28.70 -9.15
CA VAL A 20 -2.31 27.42 -9.85
C VAL A 20 -3.63 27.34 -10.63
N ASN A 21 -3.52 27.26 -11.95
CA ASN A 21 -4.64 26.87 -12.81
C ASN A 21 -5.02 25.43 -12.47
N TYR A 22 -6.00 25.24 -11.58
CA TYR A 22 -6.64 23.95 -11.36
C TYR A 22 -7.43 23.56 -12.62
N ASP A 23 -6.75 22.91 -13.55
CA ASP A 23 -7.36 22.19 -14.67
C ASP A 23 -7.49 20.72 -14.26
N PHE A 24 -8.71 20.19 -14.25
CA PHE A 24 -8.93 18.74 -14.07
C PHE A 24 -8.20 17.91 -15.16
N ARG A 25 -7.85 18.52 -16.31
CA ARG A 25 -6.97 17.93 -17.33
C ARG A 25 -5.51 17.84 -16.89
N HIS A 26 -5.03 18.67 -15.95
CA HIS A 26 -3.69 18.54 -15.39
C HIS A 26 -3.52 17.21 -14.65
N TYR A 27 -4.57 16.73 -13.99
CA TYR A 27 -4.58 15.41 -13.33
C TYR A 27 -4.80 14.24 -14.30
N LYS A 28 -5.50 14.48 -15.43
CA LYS A 28 -5.53 13.52 -16.54
C LYS A 28 -4.14 13.41 -17.21
N ASN A 29 -3.41 14.52 -17.26
CA ASN A 29 -2.08 14.64 -17.87
C ASN A 29 -0.92 14.21 -16.95
N MET A 30 -1.12 14.03 -15.65
CA MET A 30 -0.07 13.48 -14.77
C MET A 30 0.40 12.07 -15.19
N TYR A 31 -0.40 11.35 -15.97
CA TYR A 31 0.00 10.09 -16.61
C TYR A 31 0.23 10.22 -18.12
N THR A 32 -0.47 11.12 -18.84
CA THR A 32 -0.23 11.35 -20.28
C THR A 32 1.08 12.10 -20.58
N ASP A 33 1.60 12.89 -19.64
CA ASP A 33 2.85 13.65 -19.80
C ASP A 33 4.10 12.82 -19.40
N ILE A 34 3.91 11.64 -18.77
CA ILE A 34 4.98 10.65 -18.56
C ILE A 34 5.28 9.87 -19.86
N ASP A 35 4.31 9.78 -20.78
CA ASP A 35 4.46 9.03 -22.05
C ASP A 35 5.19 9.81 -23.16
N ASN A 36 5.35 11.14 -23.07
CA ASN A 36 5.70 11.96 -24.24
C ASN A 36 6.99 12.81 -24.16
N ASN A 37 7.81 12.72 -23.11
CA ASN A 37 8.99 13.61 -22.95
C ASN A 37 10.31 12.89 -22.63
N PHE A 38 10.67 11.86 -23.41
CA PHE A 38 12.06 11.39 -23.47
C PHE A 38 12.51 11.15 -24.92
N HIS A 39 12.80 12.25 -25.62
CA HIS A 39 13.82 12.27 -26.66
C HIS A 39 14.51 13.64 -26.62
N THR A 40 15.69 13.67 -26.02
CA THR A 40 16.68 14.71 -26.30
C THR A 40 18.03 14.04 -26.46
N ASP A 41 18.46 13.95 -27.71
CA ASP A 41 19.82 13.60 -28.11
C ASP A 41 20.80 14.61 -27.50
N TYR A 42 21.91 14.12 -26.95
CA TYR A 42 23.09 14.94 -26.69
C TYR A 42 24.30 14.32 -27.37
N ASN A 43 24.84 15.08 -28.33
CA ASN A 43 26.18 14.97 -28.88
C ASN A 43 27.16 15.70 -27.96
N THR A 44 28.33 15.11 -27.70
CA THR A 44 29.61 15.83 -27.54
C THR A 44 30.79 14.95 -27.96
N SER A 45 31.80 15.60 -28.53
CA SER A 45 32.99 15.07 -29.20
C SER A 45 34.30 15.29 -28.41
N ASP A 46 35.30 14.51 -28.82
CA ASP A 46 36.78 14.66 -28.78
C ASP A 46 37.62 14.37 -27.50
N ASP A 47 38.26 13.19 -27.57
CA ASP A 47 39.69 12.83 -27.46
C ASP A 47 40.58 13.28 -26.29
N THR A 48 41.08 12.27 -25.54
CA THR A 48 42.52 11.98 -25.42
C THR A 48 42.75 10.48 -25.12
N ASP A 49 43.77 9.91 -25.77
CA ASP A 49 44.18 8.50 -25.70
C ASP A 49 44.78 8.09 -24.35
N ASP A 50 44.10 7.17 -23.68
CA ASP A 50 44.68 6.05 -22.92
C ASP A 50 43.55 5.02 -22.72
N LYS A 51 43.36 4.14 -23.72
CA LYS A 51 42.20 3.23 -23.88
C LYS A 51 40.88 3.83 -23.39
N SER A 52 40.16 4.50 -24.29
CA SER A 52 38.95 5.22 -23.92
C SER A 52 37.96 4.30 -23.19
N GLU A 53 37.30 4.88 -22.18
CA GLU A 53 36.20 4.28 -21.43
C GLU A 53 35.16 3.64 -22.37
N ASP A 54 35.02 4.20 -23.57
CA ASP A 54 34.16 3.74 -24.65
C ASP A 54 34.57 2.39 -25.26
N GLU A 55 35.85 2.02 -25.36
CA GLU A 55 36.26 0.68 -25.83
C GLU A 55 35.91 -0.41 -24.80
N ILE A 56 36.04 -0.10 -23.50
CA ILE A 56 35.66 -1.01 -22.41
C ILE A 56 34.13 -1.13 -22.34
N ILE A 57 33.42 -0.01 -22.48
CA ILE A 57 31.96 0.03 -22.52
C ILE A 57 31.42 -0.69 -23.76
N GLN A 58 32.06 -0.57 -24.92
CA GLN A 58 31.64 -1.24 -26.15
C GLN A 58 31.89 -2.75 -26.09
N ASP A 59 33.01 -3.22 -25.52
CA ASP A 59 33.25 -4.65 -25.27
C ASP A 59 32.26 -5.24 -24.27
N LEU A 60 31.87 -4.48 -23.25
CA LEU A 60 30.85 -4.89 -22.28
C LEU A 60 29.44 -4.91 -22.90
N LYS A 61 29.08 -3.95 -23.74
CA LYS A 61 27.82 -3.93 -24.51
C LYS A 61 27.75 -5.07 -25.53
N ASN A 62 28.86 -5.37 -26.20
CA ASN A 62 28.97 -6.46 -27.17
C ASN A 62 28.94 -7.85 -26.51
N THR A 63 29.43 -7.96 -25.28
CA THR A 63 29.50 -9.25 -24.55
C THR A 63 28.21 -9.56 -23.78
N PHE A 64 27.49 -8.56 -23.26
CA PHE A 64 26.36 -8.78 -22.35
C PHE A 64 25.00 -8.29 -22.86
N GLY A 65 24.98 -7.51 -23.95
CA GLY A 65 23.77 -6.87 -24.48
C GLY A 65 23.19 -5.82 -23.52
N GLU A 66 22.49 -4.82 -24.06
CA GLU A 66 21.82 -3.77 -23.30
C GLU A 66 20.59 -4.30 -22.52
N LYS A 67 20.79 -5.05 -21.44
CA LYS A 67 19.73 -5.37 -20.46
C LYS A 67 20.28 -5.45 -19.04
N SER A 68 19.70 -4.64 -18.16
CA SER A 68 19.98 -4.53 -16.72
C SER A 68 19.63 -5.80 -15.93
N TYR A 69 20.40 -6.13 -14.88
CA TYR A 69 20.17 -7.30 -14.01
C TYR A 69 20.10 -6.93 -12.52
N TYR A 70 19.24 -7.66 -11.79
CA TYR A 70 18.84 -7.46 -10.39
C TYR A 70 19.54 -8.46 -9.44
N PHE A 71 19.89 -8.06 -8.21
CA PHE A 71 20.55 -8.91 -7.20
C PHE A 71 19.61 -9.36 -6.08
N MET A 72 19.57 -10.67 -5.86
CA MET A 72 18.89 -11.32 -4.73
C MET A 72 19.75 -12.55 -4.35
N ASP A 73 20.38 -12.53 -3.18
CA ASP A 73 21.21 -13.65 -2.71
C ASP A 73 20.33 -14.79 -2.16
N MET A 74 20.37 -15.94 -2.84
CA MET A 74 19.66 -17.16 -2.44
C MET A 74 20.62 -18.32 -2.23
N ASN A 75 20.67 -18.82 -0.99
CA ASN A 75 21.30 -20.11 -0.69
C ASN A 75 20.34 -21.25 -1.08
N ASN A 76 20.64 -22.00 -2.13
CA ASN A 76 20.16 -23.38 -2.30
C ASN A 76 21.20 -24.22 -3.06
N GLU A 77 21.54 -25.38 -2.52
CA GLU A 77 22.69 -26.19 -2.97
C GLU A 77 22.41 -27.10 -4.16
N ASP A 78 21.16 -27.28 -4.57
CA ASP A 78 20.83 -28.19 -5.68
C ASP A 78 20.02 -27.50 -6.76
N LEU A 79 20.67 -27.27 -7.91
CA LEU A 79 20.12 -27.29 -9.27
C LEU A 79 21.25 -26.94 -10.26
N LYS A 80 21.76 -27.97 -10.96
CA LYS A 80 22.77 -27.83 -12.02
C LYS A 80 22.10 -27.43 -13.34
N LYS A 81 22.73 -26.47 -14.02
CA LYS A 81 22.53 -25.98 -15.40
C LYS A 81 21.34 -25.05 -15.66
N LEU A 82 21.43 -23.87 -15.08
CA LEU A 82 21.33 -22.59 -15.79
C LEU A 82 22.58 -21.82 -15.35
N GLU A 83 23.37 -21.26 -16.27
CA GLU A 83 24.55 -20.46 -15.92
C GLU A 83 24.12 -19.12 -15.31
N TYR A 84 23.66 -19.19 -14.06
CA TYR A 84 23.78 -18.10 -13.12
C TYR A 84 25.28 -17.87 -12.91
N ILE A 85 25.73 -16.63 -13.02
CA ILE A 85 27.06 -16.22 -12.54
C ILE A 85 27.06 -16.43 -11.02
N LYS A 86 27.39 -17.65 -10.62
CA LYS A 86 27.46 -18.13 -9.24
C LYS A 86 28.71 -17.53 -8.61
N TYR A 87 28.60 -16.31 -8.11
CA TYR A 87 29.55 -15.88 -7.11
C TYR A 87 29.36 -16.74 -5.87
N THR A 88 30.29 -17.66 -5.64
CA THR A 88 30.34 -18.47 -4.42
C THR A 88 30.47 -17.54 -3.22
N ASN A 89 29.76 -17.84 -2.13
CA ASN A 89 29.73 -17.09 -0.87
C ASN A 89 31.14 -16.60 -0.44
N LYS A 90 32.18 -17.40 -0.65
CA LYS A 90 33.58 -17.06 -0.33
C LYS A 90 34.20 -15.96 -1.20
N LYS A 91 33.80 -15.80 -2.47
CA LYS A 91 34.36 -14.76 -3.36
C LYS A 91 33.67 -13.40 -3.16
N ILE A 92 32.36 -13.36 -2.91
CA ILE A 92 31.68 -12.10 -2.53
C ILE A 92 32.14 -11.66 -1.13
N PHE A 93 32.15 -12.55 -0.13
CA PHE A 93 32.72 -12.20 1.17
C PHE A 93 34.20 -11.83 1.04
N GLY A 94 34.96 -12.56 0.23
CA GLY A 94 36.36 -12.27 -0.05
C GLY A 94 36.55 -10.87 -0.64
N ILE A 95 35.77 -10.49 -1.66
CA ILE A 95 35.85 -9.16 -2.30
C ILE A 95 35.37 -8.05 -1.34
N ILE A 96 34.32 -8.30 -0.55
CA ILE A 96 33.79 -7.37 0.47
C ILE A 96 34.77 -7.22 1.64
N SER A 97 35.49 -8.28 2.02
CA SER A 97 36.45 -8.28 3.13
C SER A 97 37.86 -7.87 2.71
N SER A 98 38.24 -8.06 1.43
CA SER A 98 39.60 -7.84 0.93
C SER A 98 39.79 -6.47 0.27
N LYS A 99 38.71 -5.79 -0.14
CA LYS A 99 38.77 -4.37 -0.49
C LYS A 99 38.48 -3.57 0.77
N THR A 100 39.55 -3.23 1.49
CA THR A 100 39.67 -2.07 2.39
C THR A 100 38.36 -1.38 2.78
N LYS A 101 37.92 -1.58 4.04
CA LYS A 101 36.98 -0.69 4.75
C LYS A 101 35.74 -0.26 3.94
N LEU A 102 34.83 -1.17 3.65
CA LEU A 102 33.45 -0.77 3.34
C LEU A 102 32.70 -0.54 4.66
N GLU A 103 32.88 0.65 5.22
CA GLU A 103 32.32 1.11 6.51
C GLU A 103 30.79 1.38 6.46
N ASN A 104 30.11 1.16 5.31
CA ASN A 104 28.77 1.74 5.04
C ASN A 104 27.64 0.71 4.73
N TYR A 105 27.68 -0.51 5.29
CA TYR A 105 26.50 -1.39 5.27
C TYR A 105 25.72 -1.24 6.57
N PHE A 106 24.46 -0.81 6.46
CA PHE A 106 23.65 -0.53 7.65
C PHE A 106 22.78 -1.73 8.08
N TYR A 107 22.30 -2.58 7.15
CA TYR A 107 21.33 -3.60 7.55
C TYR A 107 21.11 -4.77 6.57
N LEU A 108 21.05 -6.00 7.13
CA LEU A 108 20.66 -7.25 6.44
C LEU A 108 19.46 -7.86 7.17
N LYS A 109 18.33 -8.03 6.47
CA LYS A 109 17.21 -8.84 6.98
C LYS A 109 16.90 -10.00 6.06
N LYS A 110 16.75 -11.16 6.69
CA LYS A 110 16.21 -12.35 6.06
C LYS A 110 14.70 -12.30 6.21
N ILE A 111 13.99 -12.27 5.10
CA ILE A 111 12.53 -12.35 5.10
C ILE A 111 12.08 -13.66 4.45
N LYS A 112 10.87 -14.10 4.83
CA LYS A 112 10.18 -15.21 4.20
C LYS A 112 8.92 -14.66 3.55
N LEU A 113 8.72 -14.95 2.28
CA LEU A 113 7.53 -14.54 1.54
C LEU A 113 6.93 -15.76 0.85
N ASN A 114 5.61 -15.87 0.83
CA ASN A 114 4.93 -16.75 -0.13
C ASN A 114 5.04 -16.19 -1.56
N TYR A 115 4.52 -16.93 -2.56
CA TYR A 115 4.53 -16.47 -3.95
C TYR A 115 3.88 -15.09 -4.13
N ASN A 116 2.71 -14.88 -3.50
CA ASN A 116 1.98 -13.60 -3.58
C ASN A 116 2.80 -12.44 -2.99
N GLY A 117 3.47 -12.67 -1.87
CA GLY A 117 4.32 -11.68 -1.22
C GLY A 117 5.54 -11.33 -2.06
N LEU A 118 6.19 -12.31 -2.69
CA LEU A 118 7.28 -12.05 -3.62
C LEU A 118 6.80 -11.24 -4.83
N TYR A 119 5.66 -11.62 -5.42
CA TYR A 119 5.03 -10.89 -6.51
C TYR A 119 4.73 -9.44 -6.14
N ASN A 120 4.08 -9.22 -5.00
CA ASN A 120 3.70 -7.90 -4.52
C ASN A 120 4.93 -7.04 -4.18
N LEU A 121 5.95 -7.61 -3.55
CA LEU A 121 7.20 -6.92 -3.25
C LEU A 121 7.84 -6.40 -4.55
N LEU A 122 8.05 -7.29 -5.52
CA LEU A 122 8.66 -6.94 -6.81
C LEU A 122 7.84 -5.91 -7.58
N PHE A 123 6.51 -6.03 -7.52
CA PHE A 123 5.58 -5.08 -8.13
C PHE A 123 5.77 -3.66 -7.55
N TRP A 124 5.84 -3.52 -6.23
CA TRP A 124 5.99 -2.20 -5.61
C TRP A 124 7.39 -1.61 -5.75
N THR A 125 8.43 -2.45 -5.85
CA THR A 125 9.81 -1.99 -6.08
C THR A 125 10.14 -1.67 -7.53
N SER A 126 9.34 -2.14 -8.49
CA SER A 126 9.59 -1.94 -9.91
C SER A 126 9.43 -0.46 -10.31
N GLU A 127 10.34 0.03 -11.15
CA GLU A 127 10.35 1.42 -11.63
C GLU A 127 9.42 1.65 -12.83
N LEU A 128 9.02 0.58 -13.50
CA LEU A 128 8.11 0.61 -14.65
C LEU A 128 6.76 1.26 -14.34
N ASN A 129 5.97 1.58 -15.36
CA ASN A 129 4.59 2.01 -15.14
C ASN A 129 3.69 0.84 -14.67
N PHE A 130 2.54 1.14 -14.07
CA PHE A 130 1.64 0.14 -13.47
C PHE A 130 1.24 -1.00 -14.43
N LYS A 131 1.01 -0.69 -15.70
CA LYS A 131 0.58 -1.66 -16.72
C LYS A 131 1.71 -2.63 -17.07
N GLU A 132 2.93 -2.11 -17.19
CA GLU A 132 4.13 -2.88 -17.50
C GLU A 132 4.64 -3.70 -16.32
N ARG A 133 4.53 -3.18 -15.10
CA ARG A 133 4.94 -3.85 -13.85
C ARG A 133 4.40 -5.27 -13.76
N LYS A 134 3.08 -5.45 -13.97
CA LYS A 134 2.45 -6.77 -13.83
C LYS A 134 3.08 -7.79 -14.78
N LYS A 135 3.22 -7.45 -16.06
CA LYS A 135 3.82 -8.35 -17.06
C LYS A 135 5.29 -8.61 -16.74
N HIS A 136 6.04 -7.56 -16.47
CA HIS A 136 7.47 -7.65 -16.18
C HIS A 136 7.77 -8.51 -14.95
N VAL A 137 7.03 -8.33 -13.85
CA VAL A 137 7.23 -9.09 -12.62
C VAL A 137 6.89 -10.58 -12.83
N LEU A 138 5.83 -10.91 -13.57
CA LEU A 138 5.51 -12.30 -13.89
C LEU A 138 6.60 -12.96 -14.76
N GLU A 139 7.13 -12.24 -15.76
CA GLU A 139 8.27 -12.70 -16.55
C GLU A 139 9.54 -12.85 -15.70
N LEU A 140 9.77 -11.94 -14.77
CA LEU A 140 10.90 -12.00 -13.85
C LEU A 140 10.79 -13.20 -12.91
N ILE A 141 9.61 -13.42 -12.31
CA ILE A 141 9.37 -14.54 -11.40
C ILE A 141 9.49 -15.87 -12.13
N SER A 142 8.89 -16.02 -13.31
CA SER A 142 9.01 -17.27 -14.09
C SER A 142 10.44 -17.60 -14.49
N LYS A 143 11.28 -16.59 -14.75
CA LYS A 143 12.71 -16.76 -15.05
C LYS A 143 13.54 -17.11 -13.82
N LEU A 144 13.29 -16.43 -12.69
CA LEU A 144 14.06 -16.61 -11.45
C LEU A 144 13.59 -17.82 -10.62
N PHE A 145 12.32 -18.18 -10.73
CA PHE A 145 11.62 -19.18 -9.93
C PHE A 145 10.75 -20.07 -10.84
N PRO A 146 11.36 -20.88 -11.72
CA PRO A 146 10.64 -21.72 -12.68
C PRO A 146 9.76 -22.79 -12.02
N ILE A 147 9.96 -23.04 -10.73
CA ILE A 147 9.12 -23.90 -9.90
C ILE A 147 8.54 -23.04 -8.79
N GLU A 148 7.20 -22.96 -8.76
CA GLU A 148 6.48 -22.30 -7.68
C GLU A 148 6.76 -23.00 -6.35
N LYS A 149 7.07 -22.22 -5.32
CA LYS A 149 7.34 -22.71 -3.97
C LYS A 149 6.36 -22.05 -3.01
N ASP A 150 5.97 -22.80 -1.98
CA ASP A 150 5.13 -22.28 -0.91
C ASP A 150 5.79 -21.10 -0.20
N ILE A 151 7.11 -21.15 -0.02
CA ILE A 151 7.89 -20.13 0.70
C ILE A 151 9.22 -19.86 0.00
N TYR A 152 9.48 -18.58 -0.27
CA TYR A 152 10.74 -18.01 -0.72
C TYR A 152 11.47 -17.37 0.46
N LYS A 153 12.77 -17.64 0.60
CA LYS A 153 13.64 -17.03 1.61
C LYS A 153 14.54 -16.01 0.92
N LEU A 154 14.39 -14.74 1.28
CA LEU A 154 15.08 -13.63 0.65
C LEU A 154 16.03 -12.96 1.64
N LYS A 155 17.20 -12.54 1.16
CA LYS A 155 18.10 -11.64 1.88
C LYS A 155 18.00 -10.26 1.23
N ILE A 156 17.62 -9.26 2.02
CA ILE A 156 17.53 -7.87 1.57
C ILE A 156 18.67 -7.09 2.21
N TYR A 157 19.39 -6.35 1.37
CA TYR A 157 20.53 -5.52 1.72
C TYR A 157 20.16 -4.06 1.52
N PHE A 158 20.39 -3.22 2.54
CA PHE A 158 20.29 -1.77 2.43
C PHE A 158 21.70 -1.19 2.41
N ILE A 159 22.02 -0.44 1.35
CA ILE A 159 23.35 0.10 1.08
C ILE A 159 23.22 1.61 0.92
N GLU A 160 23.99 2.35 1.72
CA GLU A 160 24.18 3.79 1.56
C GLU A 160 25.53 3.94 0.82
N ASP A 161 25.53 4.56 -0.35
CA ASP A 161 26.70 4.99 -1.16
C ASP A 161 27.05 4.22 -2.46
N TYR A 162 27.50 5.00 -3.46
CA TYR A 162 27.27 4.86 -4.92
C TYR A 162 28.31 4.09 -5.74
N ASN A 163 29.38 3.54 -5.14
CA ASN A 163 30.38 2.76 -5.90
C ASN A 163 30.06 1.26 -5.90
N LEU A 164 28.83 0.94 -6.29
CA LEU A 164 28.44 -0.45 -6.50
C LEU A 164 28.81 -0.85 -7.94
N PRO A 165 29.43 -2.03 -8.16
CA PRO A 165 29.59 -2.54 -9.51
C PRO A 165 28.23 -2.56 -10.21
N GLU A 166 28.18 -2.31 -11.52
CA GLU A 166 27.04 -2.12 -12.48
C GLU A 166 25.84 -3.08 -12.37
N LYS A 167 25.90 -3.99 -11.42
CA LYS A 167 25.05 -5.11 -11.19
C LYS A 167 24.19 -4.94 -9.95
N VAL A 168 24.40 -3.95 -9.09
CA VAL A 168 23.57 -3.80 -7.87
C VAL A 168 22.36 -2.90 -8.11
N ILE A 169 21.19 -3.37 -7.66
CA ILE A 169 19.98 -2.55 -7.64
C ILE A 169 20.16 -1.50 -6.54
N LEU A 170 20.34 -0.26 -6.94
CA LEU A 170 20.17 0.89 -6.06
C LEU A 170 18.68 1.24 -6.03
N ILE A 171 18.11 1.28 -4.83
CA ILE A 171 16.72 1.69 -4.62
C ILE A 171 16.75 3.11 -4.01
N ASP A 172 17.26 4.09 -4.75
CA ASP A 172 17.42 5.49 -4.30
C ASP A 172 16.11 6.10 -3.74
N ASN A 173 16.19 6.79 -2.59
CA ASN A 173 15.16 7.41 -1.71
C ASN A 173 13.94 6.53 -1.32
N LYS A 174 13.52 5.65 -2.21
CA LYS A 174 12.70 4.46 -1.99
C LYS A 174 13.33 3.49 -0.98
N VAL A 175 14.64 3.57 -0.69
CA VAL A 175 15.31 2.76 0.35
C VAL A 175 14.56 2.88 1.67
N THR A 176 14.20 4.09 2.09
CA THR A 176 13.53 4.30 3.39
C THR A 176 12.12 3.72 3.38
N ILE A 177 11.33 3.98 2.34
CA ILE A 177 9.97 3.45 2.19
C ILE A 177 9.97 1.91 2.11
N LEU A 178 10.93 1.36 1.37
CA LEU A 178 11.12 -0.09 1.26
C LEU A 178 11.63 -0.68 2.58
N ALA A 179 12.52 0.01 3.28
CA ALA A 179 12.99 -0.38 4.61
C ALA A 179 11.81 -0.42 5.58
N GLU A 180 10.99 0.62 5.69
CA GLU A 180 9.80 0.60 6.53
C GLU A 180 8.84 -0.56 6.19
N SER A 181 8.69 -0.85 4.90
CA SER A 181 7.84 -1.95 4.42
C SER A 181 8.44 -3.34 4.73
N VAL A 182 9.77 -3.48 4.73
CA VAL A 182 10.46 -4.76 4.94
C VAL A 182 10.80 -5.01 6.40
N LEU A 183 11.02 -3.95 7.17
CA LEU A 183 11.45 -4.02 8.57
C LEU A 183 10.29 -4.23 9.53
N ASN A 184 9.09 -3.74 9.20
CA ASN A 184 7.88 -3.96 9.97
C ASN A 184 7.20 -5.28 9.54
N GLU A 185 6.92 -6.17 10.50
CA GLU A 185 6.30 -7.48 10.20
C GLU A 185 4.88 -7.33 9.63
N ASN A 186 4.10 -6.37 10.13
CA ASN A 186 2.73 -6.13 9.65
C ASN A 186 2.72 -5.63 8.19
N SER A 187 3.75 -4.89 7.77
CA SER A 187 3.96 -4.50 6.37
C SER A 187 4.30 -5.70 5.48
N LEU A 188 5.10 -6.65 5.98
CA LEU A 188 5.36 -7.89 5.28
C LEU A 188 4.08 -8.73 5.15
N ASP A 189 3.26 -8.76 6.20
CA ASP A 189 1.95 -9.42 6.16
C ASP A 189 1.02 -8.76 5.15
N LEU A 190 0.97 -7.42 5.09
CA LEU A 190 0.29 -6.70 4.01
C LEU A 190 0.77 -7.18 2.64
N ILE A 191 2.09 -7.18 2.40
CA ILE A 191 2.67 -7.57 1.12
C ILE A 191 2.28 -9.01 0.77
N GLN A 192 2.30 -9.94 1.73
CA GLN A 192 1.90 -11.32 1.49
C GLN A 192 0.41 -11.49 1.23
N MET A 193 -0.43 -10.61 1.78
CA MET A 193 -1.88 -10.73 1.75
C MET A 193 -2.56 -9.86 0.69
N GLN A 194 -1.88 -8.87 0.14
CA GLN A 194 -2.49 -7.92 -0.78
C GLN A 194 -2.98 -8.61 -2.07
N ASN A 195 -4.20 -8.29 -2.48
CA ASN A 195 -4.81 -8.72 -3.72
C ASN A 195 -4.53 -7.66 -4.80
N LEU A 196 -3.37 -7.74 -5.46
CA LEU A 196 -2.98 -6.78 -6.48
C LEU A 196 -3.93 -6.77 -7.68
N ASP A 197 -4.49 -7.92 -8.07
CA ASP A 197 -5.42 -7.98 -9.20
C ASP A 197 -6.68 -7.15 -8.96
N ASN A 198 -7.23 -7.21 -7.74
CA ASN A 198 -8.34 -6.36 -7.36
C ASN A 198 -7.89 -4.90 -7.19
N PHE A 199 -6.75 -4.66 -6.51
CA PHE A 199 -6.19 -3.32 -6.31
C PHE A 199 -5.99 -2.55 -7.62
N LEU A 200 -5.60 -3.25 -8.69
CA LEU A 200 -5.38 -2.70 -10.03
C LEU A 200 -6.63 -2.65 -10.90
N SER A 201 -7.78 -3.09 -10.38
CA SER A 201 -9.03 -3.05 -11.14
C SER A 201 -9.48 -1.62 -11.43
N PRO A 202 -10.22 -1.38 -12.52
CA PRO A 202 -10.73 -0.04 -12.86
C PRO A 202 -11.50 0.62 -11.71
N LYS A 203 -12.23 -0.17 -10.91
CA LYS A 203 -13.00 0.32 -9.76
C LYS A 203 -12.10 0.92 -8.67
N MET A 204 -10.89 0.41 -8.52
CA MET A 204 -9.94 0.81 -7.47
C MET A 204 -9.04 1.99 -7.88
N GLN A 205 -9.15 2.48 -9.12
CA GLN A 205 -8.36 3.60 -9.62
C GLN A 205 -8.68 4.93 -8.90
N VAL A 206 -9.95 5.19 -8.59
CA VAL A 206 -10.33 6.44 -7.91
C VAL A 206 -9.72 6.54 -6.51
N PRO A 207 -9.85 5.54 -5.62
CA PRO A 207 -9.19 5.56 -4.31
C PRO A 207 -7.66 5.59 -4.44
N PHE A 208 -7.10 4.92 -5.46
CA PHE A 208 -5.67 4.97 -5.74
C PHE A 208 -5.18 6.40 -5.99
N LEU A 209 -5.85 7.13 -6.87
CA LEU A 209 -5.53 8.52 -7.17
C LEU A 209 -5.68 9.43 -5.95
N LYS A 210 -6.71 9.20 -5.12
CA LYS A 210 -6.89 9.92 -3.85
C LYS A 210 -5.70 9.71 -2.91
N LEU A 211 -5.28 8.45 -2.73
CA LEU A 211 -4.13 8.11 -1.89
C LEU A 211 -2.82 8.66 -2.45
N GLN A 212 -2.57 8.56 -3.75
CA GLN A 212 -1.37 9.14 -4.37
C GLN A 212 -1.32 10.67 -4.23
N THR A 213 -2.47 11.33 -4.41
CA THR A 213 -2.58 12.79 -4.23
C THR A 213 -2.21 13.19 -2.81
N LEU A 214 -2.76 12.50 -1.82
CA LEU A 214 -2.42 12.75 -0.42
C LEU A 214 -0.95 12.46 -0.12
N THR A 215 -0.44 11.32 -0.59
CA THR A 215 0.96 10.92 -0.40
C THR A 215 1.90 11.99 -0.95
N LYS A 216 1.71 12.37 -2.22
CA LYS A 216 2.49 13.44 -2.87
C LYS A 216 2.42 14.74 -2.06
N PHE A 217 1.22 15.16 -1.66
CA PHE A 217 1.05 16.37 -0.86
C PHE A 217 1.86 16.31 0.45
N LEU A 218 1.80 15.21 1.19
CA LEU A 218 2.55 15.05 2.43
C LEU A 218 4.06 15.12 2.18
N PHE A 219 4.59 14.39 1.21
CA PHE A 219 6.03 14.37 0.89
C PHE A 219 6.55 15.70 0.33
N GLU A 220 5.73 16.50 -0.34
CA GLU A 220 6.12 17.82 -0.85
C GLU A 220 6.08 18.92 0.24
N ASN A 221 5.32 18.71 1.32
CA ASN A 221 5.05 19.77 2.31
C ASN A 221 5.51 19.46 3.73
N LEU A 222 5.94 18.22 4.01
CA LEU A 222 6.38 17.79 5.33
C LEU A 222 7.69 17.01 5.24
N ASP A 223 8.50 17.13 6.28
CA ASP A 223 9.63 16.22 6.48
C ASP A 223 9.16 14.84 6.97
N LEU A 224 10.05 13.85 6.89
CA LEU A 224 9.75 12.46 7.29
C LEU A 224 9.33 12.35 8.76
N ILE A 225 9.86 13.20 9.64
CA ILE A 225 9.52 13.20 11.06
C ILE A 225 8.05 13.55 11.24
N ASN A 226 7.58 14.61 10.57
CA ASN A 226 6.19 15.04 10.62
C ASN A 226 5.27 14.02 9.94
N ILE A 227 5.66 13.47 8.77
CA ILE A 227 4.88 12.41 8.10
C ILE A 227 4.71 11.20 9.01
N SER A 228 5.74 10.82 9.77
CA SER A 228 5.70 9.66 10.67
C SER A 228 4.69 9.77 11.82
N GLN A 229 4.14 10.97 12.07
CA GLN A 229 3.11 11.22 13.08
C GLN A 229 1.69 10.98 12.56
N PHE A 230 1.54 10.85 11.25
CA PHE A 230 0.26 10.55 10.62
C PHE A 230 -0.04 9.06 10.75
N MET A 231 -1.29 8.74 11.07
CA MET A 231 -1.82 7.38 10.99
C MET A 231 -3.17 7.38 10.31
N PHE A 232 -3.29 6.55 9.28
CA PHE A 232 -4.50 6.35 8.51
C PHE A 232 -5.24 5.10 8.97
N PHE A 233 -6.57 5.12 8.93
CA PHE A 233 -7.39 3.99 9.36
C PHE A 233 -8.76 3.99 8.67
N GLY A 234 -9.61 3.02 9.01
CA GLY A 234 -10.93 2.92 8.43
C GLY A 234 -10.94 2.10 7.14
N SER A 235 -11.77 2.53 6.19
CA SER A 235 -11.94 1.80 4.93
C SER A 235 -10.66 1.79 4.08
N ILE A 236 -9.79 2.79 4.25
CA ILE A 236 -8.53 2.90 3.51
C ILE A 236 -7.57 1.75 3.85
N SER A 237 -7.57 1.25 5.10
CA SER A 237 -6.75 0.08 5.48
C SER A 237 -7.15 -1.13 4.65
N LEU A 238 -8.46 -1.41 4.49
CA LEU A 238 -8.93 -2.53 3.66
C LEU A 238 -8.72 -2.30 2.16
N TYR A 239 -8.72 -1.04 1.72
CA TYR A 239 -8.38 -0.68 0.35
C TYR A 239 -6.91 -0.99 0.01
N VAL A 240 -5.97 -0.68 0.91
CA VAL A 240 -4.53 -0.93 0.70
C VAL A 240 -4.24 -2.42 0.50
N TYR A 241 -5.00 -3.32 1.14
CA TYR A 241 -4.91 -4.76 0.87
C TYR A 241 -5.55 -5.19 -0.45
N GLY A 242 -6.23 -4.28 -1.16
CA GLY A 242 -6.97 -4.61 -2.38
C GLY A 242 -8.26 -5.38 -2.09
N TYR A 243 -8.93 -5.17 -0.95
CA TYR A 243 -10.15 -5.92 -0.62
C TYR A 243 -11.45 -5.19 -0.95
N LYS A 244 -11.44 -3.86 -0.89
CA LYS A 244 -12.63 -3.06 -1.21
C LYS A 244 -12.29 -1.65 -1.63
N TYR A 245 -13.26 -1.01 -2.28
CA TYR A 245 -13.25 0.42 -2.56
C TYR A 245 -13.32 1.25 -1.25
N SER A 246 -12.54 2.33 -1.19
CA SER A 246 -12.61 3.35 -0.12
C SER A 246 -12.87 4.71 -0.73
N ASP A 247 -13.90 5.42 -0.27
CA ASP A 247 -14.21 6.74 -0.81
C ASP A 247 -13.47 7.86 -0.08
N ASP A 248 -13.27 7.67 1.22
CA ASP A 248 -12.62 8.57 2.16
C ASP A 248 -11.26 8.02 2.59
N ILE A 249 -10.40 8.94 3.04
CA ILE A 249 -9.16 8.67 3.75
C ILE A 249 -9.29 9.30 5.13
N ASP A 250 -9.59 8.47 6.12
CA ASP A 250 -9.62 8.87 7.52
C ASP A 250 -8.21 8.79 8.12
N GLY A 251 -7.84 9.76 8.93
CA GLY A 251 -6.54 9.74 9.60
C GLY A 251 -6.44 10.65 10.80
N VAL A 252 -5.34 10.50 11.54
CA VAL A 252 -5.03 11.32 12.72
C VAL A 252 -3.56 11.67 12.75
N THR A 253 -3.24 12.78 13.41
CA THR A 253 -1.88 13.12 13.82
C THR A 253 -1.86 13.57 15.27
N ILE A 254 -0.75 13.36 16.01
CA ILE A 254 -0.62 13.85 17.39
C ILE A 254 -0.34 15.35 17.40
N THR A 255 0.56 15.78 16.53
CA THR A 255 0.98 17.17 16.44
C THR A 255 0.99 17.62 14.99
N LEU A 256 0.58 18.86 14.79
CA LEU A 256 0.78 19.58 13.55
C LEU A 256 1.12 21.01 13.92
N ASP A 257 2.16 21.57 13.31
CA ASP A 257 2.45 22.98 13.49
C ASP A 257 1.32 23.81 12.84
N ARG A 258 0.68 24.65 13.66
CA ARG A 258 -0.61 25.29 13.34
C ARG A 258 -0.53 26.37 12.27
N GLU A 259 0.67 26.89 12.03
CA GLU A 259 0.87 27.91 11.00
C GLU A 259 1.14 27.30 9.61
N THR A 260 1.13 25.97 9.49
CA THR A 260 1.49 25.29 8.25
C THR A 260 0.35 25.27 7.23
N MET A 261 0.74 25.31 5.94
CA MET A 261 -0.15 25.05 4.81
C MET A 261 -0.92 23.73 4.95
N VAL A 262 -0.33 22.76 5.66
CA VAL A 262 -0.90 21.43 5.89
C VAL A 262 -2.18 21.48 6.71
N GLU A 263 -2.27 22.32 7.74
CA GLU A 263 -3.51 22.47 8.53
C GLU A 263 -4.66 22.95 7.65
N LYS A 264 -4.40 23.96 6.81
CA LYS A 264 -5.40 24.52 5.89
C LYS A 264 -5.87 23.51 4.85
N VAL A 265 -4.98 22.65 4.36
CA VAL A 265 -5.30 21.70 3.27
C VAL A 265 -5.89 20.39 3.78
N LEU A 266 -5.59 19.97 5.01
CA LEU A 266 -6.06 18.68 5.54
C LEU A 266 -7.24 18.79 6.50
N MET A 267 -7.41 19.93 7.18
CA MET A 267 -8.31 20.01 8.35
C MET A 267 -9.34 21.15 8.26
N ASN A 268 -9.04 22.25 7.56
CA ASN A 268 -9.97 23.36 7.42
C ASN A 268 -11.14 22.98 6.49
N GLU A 269 -12.36 22.89 7.01
CA GLU A 269 -13.57 22.51 6.25
C GLU A 269 -13.81 23.34 4.97
N ASP A 270 -13.33 24.60 4.92
CA ASP A 270 -13.48 25.47 3.75
C ASP A 270 -12.38 25.29 2.69
N SER A 271 -11.29 24.60 3.01
CA SER A 271 -10.17 24.41 2.07
C SER A 271 -9.62 22.99 2.03
N LYS A 272 -10.19 22.07 2.82
CA LYS A 272 -9.70 20.70 2.93
C LYS A 272 -9.91 19.94 1.63
N ILE A 273 -9.01 18.99 1.39
CA ILE A 273 -9.17 18.00 0.34
C ILE A 273 -10.45 17.19 0.64
N GLU A 274 -11.43 17.21 -0.28
CA GLU A 274 -12.79 16.69 -0.05
C GLU A 274 -12.86 15.24 0.44
N PHE A 275 -11.89 14.41 0.05
CA PHE A 275 -11.83 12.98 0.41
C PHE A 275 -10.98 12.67 1.64
N VAL A 276 -10.46 13.68 2.33
CA VAL A 276 -9.61 13.51 3.52
C VAL A 276 -10.38 13.98 4.75
N ASP A 277 -10.52 13.08 5.74
CA ASP A 277 -11.09 13.41 7.05
C ASP A 277 -10.04 13.16 8.13
N MET A 278 -9.34 14.22 8.52
CA MET A 278 -8.23 14.15 9.46
C MET A 278 -8.45 15.01 10.70
N GLY A 279 -7.93 14.54 11.84
CA GLY A 279 -7.94 15.29 13.09
C GLY A 279 -6.58 15.33 13.78
N VAL A 280 -6.35 16.39 14.56
CA VAL A 280 -5.19 16.52 15.45
C VAL A 280 -5.59 16.10 16.85
N VAL A 281 -4.99 15.03 17.37
CA VAL A 281 -5.30 14.51 18.70
C VAL A 281 -5.05 15.61 19.75
N ASN A 282 -5.99 15.77 20.68
CA ASN A 282 -5.99 16.80 21.74
C ASN A 282 -6.20 18.26 21.26
N ASP A 283 -6.41 18.51 19.97
CA ASP A 283 -6.77 19.84 19.47
C ASP A 283 -8.29 20.03 19.43
N LYS A 284 -8.84 20.87 20.30
CA LYS A 284 -10.30 21.11 20.36
C LYS A 284 -10.89 21.71 19.08
N VAL A 285 -10.08 22.30 18.20
CA VAL A 285 -10.55 22.88 16.93
C VAL A 285 -10.73 21.78 15.88
N TYR A 286 -9.76 20.88 15.79
CA TYR A 286 -9.69 19.85 14.74
C TYR A 286 -10.01 18.44 15.23
N TRP A 287 -10.43 18.30 16.49
CA TRP A 287 -10.75 17.03 17.11
C TRP A 287 -12.14 17.00 17.71
N ARG A 288 -12.89 15.94 17.41
CA ARG A 288 -14.21 15.71 18.00
C ARG A 288 -14.10 14.75 19.17
N ASP A 289 -14.65 15.12 20.33
CA ASP A 289 -14.66 14.25 21.53
C ASP A 289 -15.29 12.88 21.27
N THR A 290 -16.26 12.82 20.34
CA THR A 290 -16.90 11.57 19.91
C THR A 290 -15.93 10.61 19.21
N TRP A 291 -14.89 11.13 18.55
CA TRP A 291 -13.84 10.33 17.92
C TRP A 291 -12.97 9.67 18.99
N THR A 292 -12.55 10.42 20.00
CA THR A 292 -11.83 9.85 21.17
C THR A 292 -12.65 8.73 21.80
N ALA A 293 -13.91 9.00 22.12
CA ALA A 293 -14.76 8.03 22.81
C ALA A 293 -14.97 6.75 22.01
N THR A 294 -15.05 6.86 20.67
CA THR A 294 -15.24 5.69 19.79
C THR A 294 -13.93 4.94 19.60
N ASN A 295 -12.84 5.63 19.29
CA ASN A 295 -11.56 4.99 19.00
C ASN A 295 -10.93 4.39 20.26
N LEU A 296 -11.00 5.06 21.41
CA LEU A 296 -10.52 4.51 22.68
C LEU A 296 -11.27 3.23 23.08
N LYS A 297 -12.55 3.08 22.71
CA LYS A 297 -13.26 1.80 22.94
C LYS A 297 -12.59 0.68 22.16
N VAL A 298 -12.22 0.90 20.90
CA VAL A 298 -11.49 -0.08 20.07
C VAL A 298 -10.12 -0.35 20.68
N PHE A 299 -9.36 0.70 20.97
CA PHE A 299 -7.98 0.60 21.46
C PHE A 299 -7.87 -0.11 22.81
N LYS A 300 -8.86 0.05 23.69
CA LYS A 300 -8.92 -0.64 24.98
C LYS A 300 -8.96 -2.16 24.83
N PHE A 301 -9.53 -2.71 23.75
CA PHE A 301 -9.48 -4.15 23.48
C PHE A 301 -8.05 -4.66 23.25
N PHE A 302 -7.13 -3.79 22.86
CA PHE A 302 -5.73 -4.09 22.62
C PHE A 302 -4.80 -3.55 23.73
N GLY A 303 -5.34 -3.11 24.86
CA GLY A 303 -4.54 -2.54 25.95
C GLY A 303 -3.94 -1.16 25.66
N ILE A 304 -4.36 -0.50 24.57
CA ILE A 304 -3.86 0.82 24.18
C ILE A 304 -4.72 1.89 24.86
N ASN A 305 -4.08 2.71 25.70
CA ASN A 305 -4.75 3.73 26.51
C ASN A 305 -4.65 5.15 25.95
N ASN A 306 -3.80 5.39 24.94
CA ASN A 306 -3.63 6.69 24.31
C ASN A 306 -3.04 6.57 22.88
N TYR A 307 -3.13 7.66 22.11
CA TYR A 307 -2.66 7.72 20.72
C TYR A 307 -1.13 7.70 20.58
N ASN A 308 -0.36 8.09 21.60
CA ASN A 308 1.09 8.01 21.54
C ASN A 308 1.55 6.55 21.50
N ILE A 309 0.94 5.66 22.30
CA ILE A 309 1.20 4.22 22.23
C ILE A 309 0.84 3.68 20.85
N LEU A 310 -0.34 4.06 20.33
CA LEU A 310 -0.80 3.65 19.00
C LEU A 310 0.24 3.97 17.91
N LEU A 311 0.82 5.17 17.94
CA LEU A 311 1.75 5.68 16.92
C LEU A 311 3.22 5.26 17.10
N SER A 312 3.62 4.92 18.33
CA SER A 312 5.00 4.55 18.66
C SER A 312 5.25 3.04 18.68
N ASP A 313 4.21 2.23 18.89
CA ASP A 313 4.33 0.78 18.89
C ASP A 313 4.08 0.19 17.49
N PRO A 314 5.12 -0.34 16.81
CA PRO A 314 5.03 -0.84 15.45
C PRO A 314 4.15 -2.09 15.30
N SER A 315 3.72 -2.71 16.39
CA SER A 315 2.76 -3.82 16.35
C SER A 315 1.32 -3.39 16.05
N ASN A 316 1.05 -2.08 16.05
CA ASN A 316 -0.30 -1.54 15.84
C ASN A 316 -0.57 -1.06 14.42
N TYR A 317 0.47 -0.90 13.61
CA TYR A 317 0.37 -0.37 12.25
C TYR A 317 1.27 -1.12 11.28
N PHE A 318 1.00 -0.94 10.00
CA PHE A 318 1.87 -1.32 8.90
C PHE A 318 2.16 -0.09 8.04
N TYR A 319 3.20 -0.18 7.22
CA TYR A 319 3.57 0.84 6.26
C TYR A 319 3.09 0.46 4.86
N PHE A 320 2.58 1.44 4.14
CA PHE A 320 2.33 1.32 2.71
C PHE A 320 2.70 2.64 2.04
N GLN A 321 3.65 2.58 1.10
CA GLN A 321 4.16 3.75 0.38
C GLN A 321 4.65 4.89 1.31
N GLY A 322 5.27 4.52 2.43
CA GLY A 322 5.83 5.47 3.40
C GLY A 322 4.81 6.08 4.38
N LEU A 323 3.55 5.65 4.32
CA LEU A 323 2.49 6.10 5.23
C LEU A 323 2.12 4.99 6.21
N LYS A 324 1.81 5.34 7.47
CA LYS A 324 1.36 4.39 8.50
C LYS A 324 -0.14 4.16 8.41
N PHE A 325 -0.53 2.90 8.34
CA PHE A 325 -1.92 2.46 8.38
C PHE A 325 -2.16 1.57 9.58
N LEU A 326 -3.27 1.80 10.27
CA LEU A 326 -3.70 0.97 11.37
C LEU A 326 -4.02 -0.45 10.88
N GLU A 327 -3.58 -1.46 11.63
CA GLU A 327 -3.82 -2.86 11.28
C GLU A 327 -5.31 -3.19 11.13
N ILE A 328 -5.62 -4.14 10.23
CA ILE A 328 -6.98 -4.59 9.94
C ILE A 328 -7.71 -5.04 11.22
N LYS A 329 -7.00 -5.64 12.18
CA LYS A 329 -7.60 -6.14 13.42
C LYS A 329 -8.36 -5.06 14.19
N PHE A 330 -7.87 -3.81 14.19
CA PHE A 330 -8.56 -2.68 14.80
C PHE A 330 -9.83 -2.31 14.05
N GLU A 331 -9.76 -2.30 12.72
CA GLU A 331 -10.91 -1.99 11.88
C GLU A 331 -12.03 -3.03 12.07
N ILE A 332 -11.69 -4.31 12.21
CA ILE A 332 -12.68 -5.36 12.50
C ILE A 332 -13.39 -5.12 13.82
N VAL A 333 -12.65 -4.85 14.89
CA VAL A 333 -13.24 -4.52 16.20
C VAL A 333 -14.13 -3.28 16.11
N ALA A 334 -13.68 -2.24 15.42
CA ALA A 334 -14.46 -1.02 15.21
C ALA A 334 -15.80 -1.33 14.52
N LYS A 335 -15.79 -2.19 13.50
CA LYS A 335 -17.01 -2.62 12.79
C LYS A 335 -18.00 -3.39 13.68
N PHE A 336 -17.50 -4.28 14.54
CA PHE A 336 -18.35 -5.00 15.51
C PHE A 336 -19.03 -4.08 16.51
N LEU A 337 -18.35 -3.02 16.92
CA LEU A 337 -18.87 -2.04 17.87
C LEU A 337 -19.87 -1.07 17.23
N ARG A 338 -19.60 -0.59 16.01
CA ARG A 338 -20.45 0.40 15.31
C ARG A 338 -21.69 -0.22 14.67
N ARG A 339 -21.56 -1.40 14.04
CA ARG A 339 -22.63 -2.13 13.36
C ARG A 339 -23.42 -1.31 12.33
N TYR A 340 -22.78 -0.34 11.67
CA TYR A 340 -23.39 0.34 10.54
C TYR A 340 -23.58 -0.63 9.39
N GLU A 341 -24.56 -0.41 8.51
CA GLU A 341 -24.84 -1.34 7.39
C GLU A 341 -23.61 -1.60 6.51
N LYS A 342 -22.77 -0.56 6.34
CA LYS A 342 -21.48 -0.65 5.66
C LYS A 342 -20.45 -1.54 6.38
N ASP A 343 -20.49 -1.57 7.70
CA ASP A 343 -19.62 -2.39 8.53
C ASP A 343 -20.10 -3.84 8.53
N ILE A 344 -21.41 -4.05 8.53
CA ILE A 344 -22.02 -5.39 8.41
C ILE A 344 -21.70 -6.00 7.05
N ALA A 345 -21.77 -5.22 5.97
CA ALA A 345 -21.36 -5.66 4.64
C ALA A 345 -19.91 -6.18 4.66
N ASP A 346 -18.99 -5.39 5.23
CA ASP A 346 -17.58 -5.77 5.31
C ASP A 346 -17.39 -7.04 6.17
N LEU A 347 -18.06 -7.15 7.34
CA LEU A 347 -17.99 -8.32 8.23
C LEU A 347 -18.60 -9.60 7.64
N LEU A 348 -19.45 -9.48 6.62
CA LEU A 348 -20.00 -10.61 5.87
C LEU A 348 -19.09 -11.02 4.73
N MET A 349 -18.60 -10.05 3.96
CA MET A 349 -17.84 -10.30 2.74
C MET A 349 -16.43 -10.80 3.06
N LEU A 350 -15.72 -10.15 3.99
CA LEU A 350 -14.29 -10.41 4.23
C LEU A 350 -13.98 -11.85 4.67
N PRO A 351 -14.70 -12.47 5.62
CA PRO A 351 -14.44 -13.87 6.01
C PRO A 351 -14.73 -14.88 4.90
N VAL A 352 -15.62 -14.55 3.96
CA VAL A 352 -15.96 -15.44 2.83
C VAL A 352 -14.93 -15.31 1.70
N LEU A 353 -14.45 -14.10 1.45
CA LEU A 353 -13.49 -13.82 0.38
C LEU A 353 -12.06 -14.18 0.76
N TYR A 354 -11.69 -13.97 2.02
CA TYR A 354 -10.32 -14.08 2.53
C TYR A 354 -10.29 -14.85 3.86
N PRO A 355 -10.84 -16.07 3.93
CA PRO A 355 -10.95 -16.85 5.17
C PRO A 355 -9.60 -16.97 5.90
N GLU A 356 -8.51 -17.21 5.17
CA GLU A 356 -7.16 -17.35 5.72
C GLU A 356 -6.65 -16.12 6.49
N LYS A 357 -7.30 -14.97 6.33
CA LYS A 357 -6.91 -13.68 6.94
C LYS A 357 -7.86 -13.21 8.01
N PHE A 358 -9.10 -13.68 7.96
CA PHE A 358 -10.16 -13.26 8.85
C PHE A 358 -10.66 -14.36 9.77
N ASP A 359 -10.28 -15.62 9.55
CA ASP A 359 -10.73 -16.75 10.37
C ASP A 359 -10.38 -16.54 11.84
N ASP A 360 -9.20 -15.99 12.14
CA ASP A 360 -8.76 -15.66 13.52
C ASP A 360 -9.40 -14.38 14.09
N LEU A 361 -10.13 -13.64 13.27
CA LEU A 361 -10.76 -12.36 13.66
C LEU A 361 -12.28 -12.51 13.80
N VAL A 362 -12.91 -13.16 12.82
CA VAL A 362 -14.35 -13.21 12.57
C VAL A 362 -14.73 -14.55 11.98
N TYR A 363 -15.83 -15.13 12.44
CA TYR A 363 -16.42 -16.30 11.78
C TYR A 363 -17.93 -16.19 11.72
N ILE A 364 -18.50 -16.96 10.80
CA ILE A 364 -19.94 -16.99 10.58
C ILE A 364 -20.45 -18.39 10.85
N GLU A 365 -21.41 -18.50 11.76
CA GLU A 365 -22.01 -19.78 12.13
C GLU A 365 -23.51 -19.59 12.38
N ASN A 366 -24.33 -20.50 11.86
CA ASN A 366 -25.79 -20.50 12.07
C ASN A 366 -26.48 -19.14 11.77
N GLY A 367 -25.99 -18.40 10.77
CA GLY A 367 -26.54 -17.10 10.38
C GLY A 367 -26.22 -15.96 11.37
N MET A 368 -25.23 -16.15 12.24
CA MET A 368 -24.69 -15.19 13.19
C MET A 368 -23.25 -14.84 12.80
N ILE A 369 -22.83 -13.60 13.05
CA ILE A 369 -21.42 -13.20 12.97
C ILE A 369 -20.85 -13.14 14.38
N TYR A 370 -19.71 -13.81 14.59
CA TYR A 370 -18.99 -13.87 15.84
C TYR A 370 -17.60 -13.25 15.68
N SER A 371 -17.09 -12.63 16.74
CA SER A 371 -15.67 -12.26 16.83
C SER A 371 -14.91 -13.37 17.53
N ARG A 372 -13.76 -13.78 16.99
CA ARG A 372 -12.83 -14.68 17.69
C ARG A 372 -11.92 -13.94 18.66
N MET A 373 -11.65 -12.66 18.38
CA MET A 373 -10.71 -11.87 19.16
C MET A 373 -11.23 -11.56 20.57
N PHE A 374 -12.55 -11.39 20.71
CA PHE A 374 -13.15 -10.92 21.96
C PHE A 374 -14.48 -11.61 22.23
N GLU A 375 -14.46 -12.55 23.18
CA GLU A 375 -15.67 -13.24 23.67
C GLU A 375 -16.76 -12.27 24.18
N LYS A 376 -16.34 -11.07 24.61
CA LYS A 376 -17.25 -10.01 25.09
C LYS A 376 -18.01 -9.28 23.97
N LEU A 377 -17.63 -9.46 22.70
CA LEU A 377 -18.36 -8.88 21.59
C LEU A 377 -19.57 -9.74 21.27
N GLU A 378 -20.75 -9.24 21.64
CA GLU A 378 -22.02 -9.93 21.38
C GLU A 378 -22.19 -10.27 19.89
N PRO A 379 -22.44 -11.54 19.54
CA PRO A 379 -22.70 -11.91 18.16
C PRO A 379 -24.02 -11.30 17.69
N PHE A 380 -24.19 -11.15 16.37
CA PHE A 380 -25.43 -10.57 15.82
C PHE A 380 -25.98 -11.36 14.63
N LYS A 381 -27.31 -11.36 14.52
CA LYS A 381 -28.08 -12.09 13.49
C LYS A 381 -27.97 -11.39 12.14
N ILE A 382 -27.38 -12.06 11.16
CA ILE A 382 -27.21 -11.57 9.78
C ILE A 382 -28.57 -11.20 9.16
N LYS A 383 -29.58 -12.05 9.37
CA LYS A 383 -30.95 -11.86 8.84
C LYS A 383 -31.55 -10.49 9.16
N ASN A 384 -31.19 -9.87 10.28
CA ASN A 384 -31.70 -8.55 10.67
C ASN A 384 -31.19 -7.43 9.76
N TYR A 385 -30.09 -7.67 9.06
CA TYR A 385 -29.40 -6.72 8.19
C TYR A 385 -29.54 -7.06 6.71
N MET A 386 -30.06 -8.24 6.35
CA MET A 386 -30.30 -8.68 4.97
C MET A 386 -31.46 -7.92 4.31
N LYS A 387 -31.25 -6.63 4.06
CA LYS A 387 -32.17 -5.69 3.40
C LYS A 387 -31.61 -5.31 2.02
N GLU A 388 -32.45 -4.73 1.16
CA GLU A 388 -32.02 -4.27 -0.18
C GLU A 388 -30.82 -3.33 -0.13
N ASN A 389 -30.77 -2.45 0.87
CA ASN A 389 -29.64 -1.52 1.04
C ASN A 389 -28.30 -2.22 1.26
N LEU A 390 -28.28 -3.40 1.91
CA LEU A 390 -27.04 -4.15 2.13
C LEU A 390 -26.46 -4.66 0.81
N PHE A 391 -27.31 -5.15 -0.11
CA PHE A 391 -26.85 -5.63 -1.41
C PHE A 391 -26.34 -4.51 -2.30
N TYR A 392 -26.99 -3.35 -2.24
CA TYR A 392 -26.50 -2.13 -2.89
C TYR A 392 -25.13 -1.71 -2.32
N ILE A 393 -24.97 -1.68 -1.00
CA ILE A 393 -23.69 -1.36 -0.37
C ILE A 393 -22.58 -2.34 -0.81
N ILE A 394 -22.88 -3.64 -0.88
CA ILE A 394 -21.94 -4.66 -1.37
C ILE A 394 -21.55 -4.38 -2.82
N SER A 395 -22.52 -4.10 -3.71
CA SER A 395 -22.24 -3.82 -5.13
C SER A 395 -21.42 -2.55 -5.33
N GLU A 396 -21.62 -1.53 -4.51
CA GLU A 396 -20.85 -0.29 -4.58
C GLU A 396 -19.40 -0.49 -4.11
N ARG A 397 -19.14 -1.43 -3.19
CA ARG A 397 -17.82 -1.54 -2.55
C ARG A 397 -16.92 -2.65 -3.06
N TYR A 398 -17.50 -3.74 -3.54
CA TYR A 398 -16.77 -4.93 -3.97
C TYR A 398 -16.77 -5.06 -5.49
N ASN A 399 -15.77 -5.73 -6.04
CA ASN A 399 -15.74 -6.01 -7.48
C ASN A 399 -16.75 -7.12 -7.81
N LYS A 400 -17.11 -7.23 -9.10
CA LYS A 400 -18.08 -8.23 -9.58
C LYS A 400 -17.70 -9.66 -9.24
N ASN A 401 -16.43 -10.03 -9.40
CA ASN A 401 -15.96 -11.40 -9.15
C ASN A 401 -16.05 -11.78 -7.67
N ASP A 402 -15.67 -10.87 -6.77
CA ASP A 402 -15.82 -11.05 -5.32
C ASP A 402 -17.28 -11.28 -4.95
N ILE A 403 -18.20 -10.52 -5.53
CA ILE A 403 -19.63 -10.68 -5.26
C ILE A 403 -20.14 -12.04 -5.74
N LEU A 404 -19.69 -12.50 -6.91
CA LEU A 404 -20.04 -13.83 -7.42
C LEU A 404 -19.51 -14.94 -6.49
N ILE A 405 -18.26 -14.83 -6.03
CA ILE A 405 -17.68 -15.75 -5.05
C ILE A 405 -18.50 -15.77 -3.77
N PHE A 406 -18.91 -14.61 -3.26
CA PHE A 406 -19.75 -14.51 -2.06
C PHE A 406 -21.14 -15.14 -2.26
N ILE A 407 -21.76 -14.93 -3.42
CA ILE A 407 -23.04 -15.56 -3.76
C ILE A 407 -22.90 -17.08 -3.70
N ASP A 408 -21.89 -17.61 -4.38
CA ASP A 408 -21.74 -19.05 -4.57
C ASP A 408 -21.30 -19.76 -3.29
N LYS A 409 -20.31 -19.20 -2.57
CA LYS A 409 -19.76 -19.81 -1.36
C LYS A 409 -20.62 -19.62 -0.12
N TYR A 410 -21.50 -18.61 -0.08
CA TYR A 410 -22.20 -18.26 1.15
C TYR A 410 -23.70 -18.03 0.95
N LEU A 411 -24.08 -17.12 0.05
CA LEU A 411 -25.46 -16.66 -0.03
C LEU A 411 -26.43 -17.77 -0.50
N ILE A 412 -26.02 -18.61 -1.45
CA ILE A 412 -26.84 -19.74 -1.93
C ILE A 412 -27.10 -20.74 -0.80
N ILE A 413 -26.11 -21.02 0.04
CA ILE A 413 -26.18 -22.04 1.09
C ILE A 413 -27.02 -21.55 2.26
N HIS A 414 -26.72 -20.35 2.77
CA HIS A 414 -27.30 -19.88 4.03
C HIS A 414 -28.54 -19.00 3.85
N PHE A 415 -28.68 -18.39 2.68
CA PHE A 415 -29.64 -17.31 2.44
C PHE A 415 -30.22 -17.33 1.00
N PRO A 416 -30.65 -18.49 0.46
CA PRO A 416 -30.97 -18.65 -0.96
C PRO A 416 -32.02 -17.67 -1.49
N LYS A 417 -32.99 -17.30 -0.64
CA LYS A 417 -34.05 -16.33 -1.00
C LYS A 417 -33.52 -14.94 -1.36
N TYR A 418 -32.30 -14.59 -0.95
CA TYR A 418 -31.68 -13.28 -1.19
C TYR A 418 -30.78 -13.24 -2.43
N VAL A 419 -30.46 -14.40 -3.04
CA VAL A 419 -29.57 -14.49 -4.21
C VAL A 419 -30.08 -13.66 -5.38
N LYS A 420 -31.39 -13.70 -5.65
CA LYS A 420 -32.01 -12.93 -6.73
C LYS A 420 -31.86 -11.42 -6.52
N ASN A 421 -31.81 -10.95 -5.28
CA ASN A 421 -31.68 -9.52 -4.99
C ASN A 421 -30.25 -9.06 -5.30
N LEU A 422 -29.22 -9.77 -4.81
CA LEU A 422 -27.83 -9.39 -5.06
C LEU A 422 -27.46 -9.51 -6.55
N LYS A 423 -27.95 -10.55 -7.25
CA LYS A 423 -27.73 -10.71 -8.71
C LYS A 423 -28.31 -9.57 -9.57
N ARG A 424 -29.23 -8.75 -9.05
CA ARG A 424 -29.74 -7.56 -9.79
C ARG A 424 -28.75 -6.41 -9.81
N TYR A 425 -27.81 -6.38 -8.88
CA TYR A 425 -26.82 -5.31 -8.73
C TYR A 425 -25.43 -5.66 -9.33
N VAL A 426 -25.27 -6.89 -9.84
CA VAL A 426 -24.02 -7.44 -10.42
C VAL A 426 -24.14 -7.56 -11.93
#